data_AF-B6TMF3-F1
#
_entry.id   AF-B6TMF3-F1
#
_cell.length_a   1.000
_cell.length_b   1.000
_cell.length_c   1.000
_cell.angle_alpha   90.00
_cell.angle_beta   90.00
_cell.angle_gamma   90.00
#
_symmetry.space_group_name_H-M   'P 1'
#
loop_
_entity.id
_entity.type
_entity.pdbx_description
1 polymer ?
#
loop_
_entity_poly.entity_id
_entity_poly.type
_entity_poly.pdbx_seq_one_letter_code
_entity_poly.pdbx_strand_id
1 'polypeptide(L)'
;MKLKLLSPCLLLLAFFATAAYAASASASRAAAVVRGAGAPSQSELESDPENQCVYTVYVRTGSIWKGGTDSTIGVTLLGADGTGIRIRDLAGWGGLMGAGHDYYERGNLDIFSGRGPCMSQAPCAMNLTSDGTGAHHGWYCNYLEATVTGPHLGCAQQLFTVEQWLATDASPYRLYAVVDKCKTKRQEPRRSPAGEAEATVTAL
;
A
#
# COMPACT_ATOMS: atom_id res chain seq x y z
N MET A 1 5.93 69.88 7.00
CA MET A 1 6.28 68.86 5.98
C MET A 1 4.96 68.30 5.44
N LYS A 2 4.34 68.87 4.39
CA LYS A 2 4.48 68.50 2.95
C LYS A 2 4.70 66.97 2.81
N LEU A 3 3.86 66.18 2.13
CA LEU A 3 3.17 66.42 0.86
C LEU A 3 2.04 65.39 0.63
N LYS A 4 0.88 65.84 0.13
CA LYS A 4 -0.14 65.03 -0.56
C LYS A 4 0.11 65.15 -2.08
N LEU A 5 0.01 64.06 -2.85
CA LEU A 5 -0.30 64.01 -4.30
C LEU A 5 -1.22 62.79 -4.49
N LEU A 6 -2.49 62.86 -4.93
CA LEU A 6 -3.09 63.31 -6.20
C LEU A 6 -2.74 62.43 -7.44
N SER A 7 -3.76 61.67 -7.86
CA SER A 7 -4.25 61.20 -9.19
C SER A 7 -3.76 61.97 -10.45
N PRO A 8 -4.10 61.66 -11.74
CA PRO A 8 -4.94 60.59 -12.35
C PRO A 8 -4.44 60.03 -13.73
N CYS A 9 -5.22 59.12 -14.34
CA CYS A 9 -5.62 59.02 -15.77
C CYS A 9 -4.65 59.35 -16.94
N LEU A 10 -4.36 58.37 -17.82
CA LEU A 10 -4.21 58.50 -19.30
C LEU A 10 -4.07 57.08 -19.91
N LEU A 11 -5.10 56.49 -20.52
CA LEU A 11 -5.51 56.56 -21.94
C LEU A 11 -4.64 55.72 -22.94
N LEU A 12 -5.36 54.81 -23.61
CA LEU A 12 -5.37 54.49 -25.05
C LEU A 12 -4.28 53.62 -25.72
N LEU A 13 -4.76 52.46 -26.20
CA LEU A 13 -4.69 51.89 -27.57
C LEU A 13 -3.34 51.76 -28.30
N ALA A 14 -3.06 50.55 -28.82
CA ALA A 14 -2.98 50.29 -30.26
C ALA A 14 -2.87 48.79 -30.62
N PHE A 15 -3.74 48.38 -31.56
CA PHE A 15 -3.61 47.21 -32.44
C PHE A 15 -2.34 47.27 -33.30
N PHE A 16 -1.68 46.14 -33.60
CA PHE A 16 -0.95 45.77 -34.85
C PHE A 16 -0.33 44.38 -34.59
N ALA A 17 -0.23 43.37 -35.46
CA ALA A 17 -0.71 43.07 -36.79
C ALA A 17 -0.56 41.54 -36.98
N THR A 18 -1.43 40.93 -37.78
CA THR A 18 -1.34 39.55 -38.24
C THR A 18 -0.12 39.32 -39.12
N ALA A 19 0.63 38.24 -38.91
CA ALA A 19 1.52 37.68 -39.92
C ALA A 19 1.29 36.16 -40.02
N ALA A 20 0.68 35.77 -41.12
CA ALA A 20 0.55 34.38 -41.55
C ALA A 20 1.94 33.85 -41.92
N TYR A 21 2.33 32.69 -41.38
CA TYR A 21 3.49 31.95 -41.86
C TYR A 21 3.00 30.73 -42.63
N ALA A 22 3.43 30.65 -43.89
CA ALA A 22 3.07 29.63 -44.84
C ALA A 22 3.63 28.25 -44.42
N ALA A 23 2.77 27.23 -44.47
CA ALA A 23 3.15 25.83 -44.27
C ALA A 23 3.75 25.27 -45.58
N SER A 24 4.99 24.79 -45.52
CA SER A 24 5.57 23.95 -46.57
C SER A 24 5.29 22.47 -46.27
N ALA A 25 4.38 21.87 -47.03
CA ALA A 25 4.13 20.43 -47.02
C ALA A 25 5.28 19.69 -47.74
N SER A 26 6.01 18.85 -47.01
CA SER A 26 6.92 17.85 -47.60
C SER A 26 6.29 16.47 -47.44
N ALA A 27 5.81 15.92 -48.55
CA ALA A 27 5.29 14.56 -48.65
C ALA A 27 6.44 13.56 -48.47
N SER A 28 6.52 12.91 -47.31
CA SER A 28 7.36 11.73 -47.12
C SER A 28 6.51 10.48 -47.30
N ARG A 29 6.90 9.61 -48.23
CA ARG A 29 6.24 8.34 -48.53
C ARG A 29 6.19 7.48 -47.27
N ALA A 30 5.00 7.24 -46.74
CA ALA A 30 4.78 6.29 -45.66
C ALA A 30 5.05 4.87 -46.16
N ALA A 31 6.22 4.33 -45.85
CA ALA A 31 6.40 2.89 -45.81
C ALA A 31 5.56 2.37 -44.65
N ALA A 32 4.55 1.56 -44.94
CA ALA A 32 3.80 0.83 -43.92
C ALA A 32 4.74 -0.19 -43.26
N VAL A 33 5.42 0.22 -42.20
CA VAL A 33 6.04 -0.70 -41.25
C VAL A 33 4.90 -1.34 -40.48
N VAL A 34 4.64 -2.62 -40.76
CA VAL A 34 3.89 -3.49 -39.85
C VAL A 34 4.70 -3.50 -38.55
N ARG A 35 4.33 -2.63 -37.61
CA ARG A 35 4.85 -2.66 -36.25
C ARG A 35 4.32 -3.96 -35.65
N GLY A 36 5.20 -4.96 -35.57
CA GLY A 36 4.99 -6.08 -34.65
C GLY A 36 4.66 -5.50 -33.28
N ALA A 37 3.72 -6.15 -32.58
CA ALA A 37 3.36 -5.79 -31.21
C ALA A 37 4.64 -5.58 -30.40
N GLY A 38 4.94 -4.32 -30.10
CA GLY A 38 6.03 -3.99 -29.19
C GLY A 38 5.69 -4.65 -27.86
N ALA A 39 6.67 -5.31 -27.25
CA ALA A 39 6.50 -5.81 -25.88
C ALA A 39 5.96 -4.65 -25.01
N PRO A 40 4.91 -4.87 -24.22
CA PRO A 40 4.32 -3.81 -23.41
C PRO A 40 5.40 -3.22 -22.49
N SER A 41 5.39 -1.90 -22.35
CA SER A 41 6.24 -1.22 -21.39
C SER A 41 5.91 -1.69 -19.97
N GLN A 42 6.86 -1.65 -19.04
CA GLN A 42 6.63 -2.08 -17.65
C GLN A 42 5.44 -1.36 -16.99
N SER A 43 5.21 -0.10 -17.36
CA SER A 43 4.06 0.69 -16.93
C SER A 43 2.72 0.20 -17.49
N GLU A 44 2.70 -0.37 -18.70
CA GLU A 44 1.49 -0.95 -19.28
C GLU A 44 1.15 -2.30 -18.61
N LEU A 45 2.18 -3.10 -18.28
CA LEU A 45 2.00 -4.38 -17.59
C LEU A 45 1.52 -4.22 -16.14
N GLU A 46 1.99 -3.19 -15.41
CA GLU A 46 1.47 -2.86 -14.06
C GLU A 46 0.05 -2.29 -14.07
N SER A 47 -0.38 -1.72 -15.20
CA SER A 47 -1.73 -1.17 -15.38
C SER A 47 -2.75 -2.19 -15.86
N ASP A 48 -2.31 -3.38 -16.30
CA ASP A 48 -3.19 -4.45 -16.72
C ASP A 48 -3.93 -5.03 -15.50
N PRO A 49 -5.28 -4.91 -15.43
CA PRO A 49 -6.04 -5.43 -14.30
C PRO A 49 -5.90 -6.94 -14.11
N GLU A 50 -5.47 -7.70 -15.13
CA GLU A 50 -5.19 -9.13 -15.01
C GLU A 50 -3.89 -9.43 -14.24
N ASN A 51 -2.98 -8.45 -14.13
CA ASN A 51 -1.73 -8.55 -13.37
C ASN A 51 -1.79 -7.86 -12.00
N GLN A 52 -2.99 -7.45 -11.56
CA GLN A 52 -3.21 -6.87 -10.24
C GLN A 52 -3.81 -7.88 -9.27
N CYS A 53 -3.26 -7.88 -8.07
CA CYS A 53 -3.74 -8.68 -6.95
C CYS A 53 -4.50 -7.78 -5.97
N VAL A 54 -5.49 -8.36 -5.31
CA VAL A 54 -6.17 -7.76 -4.18
C VAL A 54 -5.41 -8.11 -2.92
N TYR A 55 -5.14 -7.07 -2.15
CA TYR A 55 -4.51 -7.14 -0.86
C TYR A 55 -5.55 -6.77 0.18
N THR A 56 -5.69 -7.58 1.22
CA THR A 56 -6.50 -7.27 2.39
C THR A 56 -5.58 -7.26 3.60
N VAL A 57 -5.57 -6.15 4.33
CA VAL A 57 -4.70 -5.92 5.47
C VAL A 57 -5.56 -5.70 6.70
N TYR A 58 -5.29 -6.46 7.75
CA TYR A 58 -5.90 -6.32 9.07
C TYR A 58 -4.84 -5.78 10.01
N VAL A 59 -5.13 -4.68 10.71
CA VAL A 59 -4.23 -4.08 11.68
C VAL A 59 -4.90 -4.11 13.05
N ARG A 60 -4.24 -4.76 14.01
CA ARG A 60 -4.71 -4.77 15.41
C ARG A 60 -3.88 -3.78 16.22
N THR A 61 -4.52 -2.71 16.66
CA THR A 61 -3.94 -1.81 17.66
C THR A 61 -4.05 -2.46 19.04
N GLY A 62 -3.00 -2.38 19.84
CA GLY A 62 -3.00 -2.94 21.20
C GLY A 62 -3.97 -2.22 22.13
N SER A 63 -4.41 -2.91 23.17
CA SER A 63 -5.31 -2.38 24.20
C SER A 63 -4.60 -1.64 25.33
N ILE A 64 -3.28 -1.46 25.24
CA ILE A 64 -2.50 -0.79 26.28
C ILE A 64 -2.83 0.71 26.36
N TRP A 65 -2.59 1.30 27.53
CA TRP A 65 -2.86 2.72 27.76
C TRP A 65 -2.14 3.60 26.72
N LYS A 66 -2.89 4.50 26.07
CA LYS A 66 -2.42 5.35 24.96
C LYS A 66 -1.87 4.59 23.75
N GLY A 67 -2.36 3.38 23.48
CA GLY A 67 -1.89 2.58 22.34
C GLY A 67 -2.39 3.03 20.95
N GLY A 68 -3.35 3.97 20.87
CA GLY A 68 -3.90 4.49 19.60
C GLY A 68 -3.09 5.64 19.00
N THR A 69 -3.37 6.03 17.76
CA THR A 69 -2.62 7.09 17.07
C THR A 69 -3.39 7.81 15.97
N ASP A 70 -3.09 9.10 15.78
CA ASP A 70 -3.57 9.91 14.67
C ASP A 70 -2.53 10.02 13.52
N SER A 71 -1.43 9.27 13.60
CA SER A 71 -0.36 9.28 12.60
C SER A 71 -0.75 8.57 11.30
N THR A 72 -0.08 8.93 10.20
CA THR A 72 -0.21 8.19 8.93
C THR A 72 0.58 6.89 9.02
N ILE A 73 -0.10 5.76 8.83
CA ILE A 73 0.51 4.43 8.86
C ILE A 73 0.75 3.92 7.44
N GLY A 74 1.99 3.53 7.16
CA GLY A 74 2.41 2.89 5.92
C GLY A 74 2.88 1.46 6.15
N VAL A 75 2.80 0.63 5.11
CA VAL A 75 3.32 -0.74 5.14
C VAL A 75 4.01 -1.09 3.83
N THR A 76 5.11 -1.82 3.92
CA THR A 76 5.72 -2.52 2.78
C THR A 76 5.63 -4.02 3.04
N LEU A 77 5.10 -4.77 2.09
CA LEU A 77 5.01 -6.23 2.12
C LEU A 77 5.91 -6.79 1.02
N LEU A 78 6.73 -7.78 1.36
CA LEU A 78 7.68 -8.41 0.43
C LEU A 78 7.60 -9.94 0.49
N GLY A 79 7.77 -10.58 -0.65
CA GLY A 79 8.01 -12.02 -0.80
C GLY A 79 9.49 -12.35 -0.64
N ALA A 80 9.84 -13.65 -0.62
CA ALA A 80 11.24 -14.05 -0.39
C ALA A 80 12.16 -13.76 -1.59
N ASP A 81 11.58 -13.48 -2.75
CA ASP A 81 12.26 -12.98 -3.95
C ASP A 81 12.43 -11.45 -3.96
N GLY A 82 11.95 -10.75 -2.93
CA GLY A 82 12.04 -9.29 -2.81
C GLY A 82 10.97 -8.53 -3.62
N THR A 83 10.08 -9.22 -4.32
CA THR A 83 8.91 -8.60 -4.96
C THR A 83 7.86 -8.21 -3.92
N GLY A 84 7.05 -7.19 -4.18
CA GLY A 84 6.01 -6.79 -3.25
C GLY A 84 5.42 -5.41 -3.51
N ILE A 85 4.75 -4.87 -2.49
CA ILE A 85 4.01 -3.61 -2.55
C ILE A 85 4.45 -2.69 -1.42
N ARG A 86 4.53 -1.39 -1.71
CA ARG A 86 4.70 -0.32 -0.71
C ARG A 86 3.49 0.60 -0.70
N ILE A 87 2.83 0.65 0.44
CA ILE A 87 1.66 1.48 0.73
C ILE A 87 2.11 2.56 1.72
N ARG A 88 2.01 3.84 1.34
CA ARG A 88 2.48 4.96 2.20
C ARG A 88 1.46 5.39 3.24
N ASP A 89 0.18 5.24 2.91
CA ASP A 89 -0.96 5.57 3.75
C ASP A 89 -1.99 4.45 3.56
N LEU A 90 -2.12 3.57 4.54
CA LEU A 90 -3.04 2.44 4.51
C LEU A 90 -4.50 2.89 4.51
N ALA A 91 -4.83 3.93 5.29
CA ALA A 91 -6.20 4.43 5.41
C ALA A 91 -6.65 5.07 4.08
N GLY A 92 -5.81 5.93 3.51
CA GLY A 92 -6.08 6.55 2.21
C GLY A 92 -5.99 5.58 1.03
N TRP A 93 -5.22 4.50 1.13
CA TRP A 93 -5.11 3.49 0.07
C TRP A 93 -6.34 2.60 -0.06
N GLY A 94 -7.01 2.27 1.06
CA GLY A 94 -8.08 1.28 1.02
C GLY A 94 -8.86 1.06 2.31
N GLY A 95 -9.01 2.05 3.19
CA GLY A 95 -9.78 1.89 4.42
C GLY A 95 -11.22 1.39 4.21
N LEU A 96 -11.62 0.34 4.95
CA LEU A 96 -12.92 -0.33 4.80
C LEU A 96 -13.86 -0.16 6.02
N MET A 97 -13.53 0.70 6.98
CA MET A 97 -14.30 0.82 8.22
C MET A 97 -15.50 1.79 8.13
N GLY A 98 -15.69 2.42 6.98
CA GLY A 98 -16.77 3.38 6.73
C GLY A 98 -16.34 4.84 6.91
N ALA A 99 -17.24 5.75 6.53
CA ALA A 99 -16.96 7.18 6.57
C ALA A 99 -16.88 7.69 8.02
N GLY A 100 -15.84 8.47 8.32
CA GLY A 100 -15.63 9.07 9.64
C GLY A 100 -15.13 8.09 10.72
N HIS A 101 -14.76 6.86 10.35
CA HIS A 101 -14.09 5.94 11.26
C HIS A 101 -12.71 6.48 11.62
N ASP A 102 -12.39 6.39 12.91
CA ASP A 102 -11.11 6.79 13.46
C ASP A 102 -10.18 5.57 13.52
N TYR A 103 -9.22 5.52 12.60
CA TYR A 103 -8.36 4.37 12.41
C TYR A 103 -7.26 4.33 13.47
N TYR A 104 -6.76 3.13 13.74
CA TYR A 104 -5.63 2.86 14.61
C TYR A 104 -5.87 3.19 16.09
N GLU A 105 -7.13 3.29 16.50
CA GLU A 105 -7.49 3.55 17.90
C GLU A 105 -7.30 2.36 18.84
N ARG A 106 -7.10 2.66 20.13
CA ARG A 106 -6.73 1.66 21.14
C ARG A 106 -7.69 0.46 21.16
N GLY A 107 -7.16 -0.72 20.86
CA GLY A 107 -7.89 -1.98 20.88
C GLY A 107 -8.66 -2.30 19.60
N ASN A 108 -8.73 -1.37 18.64
CA ASN A 108 -9.44 -1.56 17.38
C ASN A 108 -8.74 -2.58 16.47
N LEU A 109 -9.57 -3.24 15.67
CA LEU A 109 -9.15 -4.00 14.51
C LEU A 109 -9.62 -3.23 13.27
N ASP A 110 -8.66 -2.72 12.52
CA ASP A 110 -8.92 -1.94 11.31
C ASP A 110 -8.63 -2.78 10.07
N ILE A 111 -9.47 -2.61 9.05
CA ILE A 111 -9.42 -3.41 7.83
C ILE A 111 -9.22 -2.49 6.63
N PHE A 112 -8.27 -2.87 5.78
CA PHE A 112 -7.93 -2.15 4.55
C PHE A 112 -7.95 -3.14 3.39
N SER A 113 -8.39 -2.71 2.21
CA SER A 113 -8.22 -3.47 0.99
C SER A 113 -7.95 -2.58 -0.21
N GLY A 114 -7.03 -3.02 -1.05
CA GLY A 114 -6.69 -2.30 -2.27
C GLY A 114 -6.02 -3.21 -3.28
N ARG A 115 -5.79 -2.69 -4.49
CA ARG A 115 -5.10 -3.38 -5.56
C ARG A 115 -3.63 -2.97 -5.62
N GLY A 116 -2.79 -3.88 -6.08
CA GLY A 116 -1.39 -3.62 -6.40
C GLY A 116 -0.79 -4.73 -7.26
N PRO A 117 0.51 -4.64 -7.58
CA PRO A 117 1.19 -5.65 -8.38
C PRO A 117 1.06 -7.03 -7.75
N CYS A 118 0.83 -8.08 -8.53
CA CYS A 118 0.84 -9.43 -8.00
C CYS A 118 2.23 -9.85 -7.49
N MET A 119 2.28 -10.51 -6.34
CA MET A 119 3.51 -11.09 -5.81
C MET A 119 3.69 -12.51 -6.37
N SER A 120 4.89 -12.84 -6.83
CA SER A 120 5.24 -14.20 -7.26
C SER A 120 5.37 -15.18 -6.09
N GLN A 121 5.53 -14.65 -4.87
CA GLN A 121 5.61 -15.43 -3.64
C GLN A 121 4.73 -14.83 -2.55
N ALA A 122 4.27 -15.69 -1.64
CA ALA A 122 3.51 -15.25 -0.47
C ALA A 122 4.30 -14.19 0.32
N PRO A 123 3.62 -13.16 0.88
CA PRO A 123 4.28 -12.17 1.72
C PRO A 123 4.92 -12.88 2.91
N CYS A 124 6.19 -12.57 3.16
CA CYS A 124 6.94 -13.15 4.27
C CYS A 124 7.79 -12.12 5.01
N ALA A 125 7.99 -10.93 4.46
CA ALA A 125 8.58 -9.81 5.16
C ALA A 125 7.66 -8.59 5.14
N MET A 126 7.69 -7.82 6.22
CA MET A 126 6.92 -6.61 6.40
C MET A 126 7.79 -5.51 6.99
N ASN A 127 7.63 -4.28 6.49
CA ASN A 127 8.06 -3.06 7.16
C ASN A 127 6.85 -2.16 7.40
N LEU A 128 6.44 -2.04 8.66
CA LEU A 128 5.35 -1.19 9.11
C LEU A 128 5.93 0.14 9.62
N THR A 129 5.39 1.26 9.19
CA THR A 129 5.92 2.59 9.47
C THR A 129 4.83 3.54 9.95
N SER A 130 5.15 4.41 10.90
CA SER A 130 4.37 5.58 11.27
C SER A 130 5.11 6.84 10.80
N ASP A 131 4.39 7.87 10.37
CA ASP A 131 4.98 9.19 10.12
C ASP A 131 5.25 9.99 11.41
N GLY A 132 4.71 9.54 12.55
CA GLY A 132 4.86 10.17 13.85
C GLY A 132 4.24 11.56 13.95
N THR A 133 3.27 11.89 13.09
CA THR A 133 2.55 13.17 13.12
C THR A 133 1.22 13.07 13.89
N GLY A 134 0.58 14.22 14.11
CA GLY A 134 -0.71 14.29 14.81
C GLY A 134 -0.60 14.39 16.33
N ALA A 135 -1.75 14.56 16.98
CA ALA A 135 -1.85 14.30 18.41
C ALA A 135 -1.69 12.78 18.62
N HIS A 136 -1.24 12.37 19.81
CA HIS A 136 -1.09 10.93 20.11
C HIS A 136 -0.24 10.15 19.08
N HIS A 137 0.87 10.74 18.62
CA HIS A 137 1.74 10.17 17.58
C HIS A 137 2.41 8.82 17.92
N GLY A 138 2.42 8.44 19.21
CA GLY A 138 2.97 7.16 19.65
C GLY A 138 1.94 6.05 19.51
N TRP A 139 2.23 5.04 18.69
CA TRP A 139 1.30 3.96 18.39
C TRP A 139 1.79 2.62 18.94
N TYR A 140 0.92 1.80 19.52
CA TYR A 140 1.27 0.42 19.86
C TYR A 140 0.52 -0.56 18.97
N CYS A 141 1.24 -1.18 18.05
CA CYS A 141 0.70 -2.19 17.16
C CYS A 141 0.89 -3.59 17.77
N ASN A 142 -0.18 -4.39 17.79
CA ASN A 142 -0.11 -5.79 18.22
C ASN A 142 0.31 -6.69 17.06
N TYR A 143 -0.44 -6.66 15.96
CA TYR A 143 -0.09 -7.40 14.75
C TYR A 143 -0.67 -6.75 13.50
N LEU A 144 -0.11 -7.15 12.36
CA LEU A 144 -0.67 -6.94 11.03
C LEU A 144 -0.85 -8.30 10.34
N GLU A 145 -2.02 -8.56 9.78
CA GLU A 145 -2.24 -9.73 8.93
C GLU A 145 -2.49 -9.28 7.49
N ALA A 146 -1.76 -9.86 6.54
CA ALA A 146 -1.92 -9.55 5.13
C ALA A 146 -2.37 -10.80 4.37
N THR A 147 -3.39 -10.62 3.54
CA THR A 147 -3.89 -11.61 2.58
C THR A 147 -3.72 -11.07 1.18
N VAL A 148 -3.18 -11.88 0.28
CA VAL A 148 -2.99 -11.57 -1.14
C VAL A 148 -3.74 -12.59 -1.97
N THR A 149 -4.58 -12.11 -2.87
CA THR A 149 -5.34 -12.92 -3.83
C THR A 149 -5.21 -12.34 -5.22
N GLY A 150 -5.13 -13.18 -6.25
CA GLY A 150 -5.01 -12.73 -7.64
C GLY A 150 -5.84 -13.60 -8.59
N PRO A 151 -6.20 -13.08 -9.77
CA PRO A 151 -6.82 -13.89 -10.81
C PRO A 151 -5.92 -15.08 -11.14
N HIS A 152 -6.46 -16.29 -11.09
CA HIS A 152 -5.72 -17.54 -11.35
C HIS A 152 -4.52 -17.79 -10.41
N LEU A 153 -4.38 -17.01 -9.34
CA LEU A 153 -3.39 -17.18 -8.30
C LEU A 153 -4.09 -17.67 -7.02
N GLY A 154 -3.39 -18.48 -6.24
CA GLY A 154 -3.89 -18.93 -4.94
C GLY A 154 -4.02 -17.76 -3.94
N CYS A 155 -4.67 -18.04 -2.82
CA CYS A 155 -4.67 -17.14 -1.67
C CYS A 155 -3.41 -17.39 -0.83
N ALA A 156 -2.73 -16.32 -0.45
CA ALA A 156 -1.63 -16.36 0.50
C ALA A 156 -1.93 -15.43 1.66
N GLN A 157 -1.79 -15.92 2.89
CA GLN A 157 -2.00 -15.14 4.12
C GLN A 157 -0.75 -15.22 5.00
N GLN A 158 -0.39 -14.09 5.60
CA GLN A 158 0.72 -14.01 6.56
C GLN A 158 0.38 -13.07 7.70
N LEU A 159 0.43 -13.61 8.92
CA LEU A 159 0.40 -12.84 10.15
C LEU A 159 1.80 -12.34 10.51
N PHE A 160 1.95 -11.05 10.78
CA PHE A 160 3.15 -10.39 11.27
C PHE A 160 2.90 -9.87 12.69
N THR A 161 3.43 -10.58 13.68
CA THR A 161 3.41 -10.14 15.08
C THR A 161 4.37 -8.95 15.23
N VAL A 162 3.88 -7.84 15.77
CA VAL A 162 4.64 -6.60 15.96
C VAL A 162 4.95 -6.39 17.43
N GLU A 163 3.92 -6.33 18.28
CA GLU A 163 4.00 -6.14 19.74
C GLU A 163 5.02 -5.08 20.17
N GLN A 164 4.93 -3.90 19.56
CA GLN A 164 5.92 -2.86 19.69
C GLN A 164 5.27 -1.47 19.60
N TRP A 165 5.82 -0.51 20.35
CA TRP A 165 5.61 0.90 20.09
C TRP A 165 6.29 1.32 18.78
N LEU A 166 5.56 2.05 17.93
CA LEU A 166 6.09 2.86 16.84
C LEU A 166 6.00 4.30 17.31
N ALA A 167 6.99 4.73 18.08
CA ALA A 167 6.99 6.01 18.78
C ALA A 167 8.42 6.50 19.00
N THR A 168 8.62 7.81 19.15
CA THR A 168 9.91 8.41 19.52
C THR A 168 10.08 8.58 21.03
N ASP A 169 9.00 8.49 21.79
CA ASP A 169 8.94 8.70 23.24
C ASP A 169 8.73 7.40 24.05
N ALA A 170 8.54 6.26 23.38
CA ALA A 170 8.46 4.94 23.99
C ALA A 170 9.42 3.95 23.30
N SER A 171 10.05 3.08 24.10
CA SER A 171 10.95 2.03 23.58
C SER A 171 10.23 1.16 22.54
N PRO A 172 10.82 0.89 21.36
CA PRO A 172 12.25 1.04 21.03
C PRO A 172 12.65 2.37 20.35
N TYR A 173 11.90 3.45 20.57
CA TYR A 173 12.23 4.82 20.13
C TYR A 173 12.41 4.95 18.61
N ARG A 174 11.59 4.23 17.86
CA ARG A 174 11.58 4.25 16.39
C ARG A 174 10.15 4.20 15.89
N LEU A 175 9.93 4.80 14.73
CA LEU A 175 8.62 4.88 14.08
C LEU A 175 8.38 3.73 13.08
N TYR A 176 9.07 2.60 13.24
CA TYR A 176 8.91 1.46 12.35
C TYR A 176 9.11 0.12 13.05
N ALA A 177 8.56 -0.93 12.44
CA ALA A 177 8.77 -2.32 12.81
C ALA A 177 9.02 -3.16 11.56
N VAL A 178 10.10 -3.93 11.57
CA VAL A 178 10.45 -4.87 10.50
C VAL A 178 10.29 -6.28 11.02
N VAL A 179 9.54 -7.11 10.29
CA VAL A 179 9.34 -8.53 10.58
C VAL A 179 9.71 -9.33 9.33
N ASP A 180 10.72 -10.18 9.40
CA ASP A 180 11.17 -11.05 8.30
C ASP A 180 10.98 -12.52 8.68
N LYS A 181 10.06 -13.19 7.98
CA LYS A 181 9.72 -14.62 8.09
C LYS A 181 10.06 -15.38 6.80
N CYS A 182 10.84 -14.81 5.89
CA CYS A 182 11.14 -15.43 4.60
C CYS A 182 12.03 -16.68 4.73
N LYS A 183 12.71 -16.86 5.87
CA LYS A 183 13.62 -18.00 6.13
C LYS A 183 13.04 -19.09 7.03
N THR A 184 11.84 -18.93 7.59
CA THR A 184 11.31 -19.81 8.66
C THR A 184 10.72 -21.14 8.18
N LYS A 185 10.79 -21.48 6.89
CA LYS A 185 10.31 -22.76 6.32
C LYS A 185 11.24 -23.96 6.60
N ARG A 186 11.61 -24.24 7.86
CA ARG A 186 12.30 -25.51 8.20
C ARG A 186 11.73 -26.34 9.34
N GLN A 187 10.82 -25.86 10.18
CA GLN A 187 10.30 -26.70 11.27
C GLN A 187 8.85 -26.39 11.60
N GLU A 188 7.95 -27.03 10.87
CA GLU A 188 6.69 -27.44 11.48
C GLU A 188 6.44 -28.88 11.02
N PRO A 189 6.58 -29.88 11.92
CA PRO A 189 6.24 -31.24 11.57
C PRO A 189 4.74 -31.27 11.26
N ARG A 190 4.37 -31.60 10.03
CA ARG A 190 3.01 -32.04 9.72
C ARG A 190 2.70 -33.21 10.66
N ARG A 191 1.90 -32.97 11.70
CA ARG A 191 1.20 -34.07 12.37
C ARG A 191 0.19 -34.63 11.37
N SER A 192 0.59 -35.68 10.66
CA SER A 192 -0.37 -36.55 9.98
C SER A 192 -1.31 -37.13 11.05
N PRO A 193 -2.63 -37.14 10.84
CA PRO A 193 -3.52 -37.94 11.66
C PRO A 193 -3.20 -39.41 11.35
N ALA A 194 -2.69 -40.13 12.35
CA ALA A 194 -2.61 -41.58 12.27
C ALA A 194 -4.03 -42.16 12.31
N GLY A 195 -4.33 -43.03 11.35
CA GLY A 195 -5.59 -43.73 11.27
C GLY A 195 -5.74 -44.85 12.30
N GLU A 196 -7.03 -45.12 12.56
CA GLU A 196 -7.66 -46.40 12.92
C GLU A 196 -7.37 -47.05 14.28
N ALA A 197 -8.45 -47.16 15.07
CA ALA A 197 -8.77 -48.39 15.78
C ALA A 197 -10.29 -48.66 15.67
N GLU A 198 -10.61 -49.67 14.88
CA GLU A 198 -11.90 -50.34 14.77
C GLU A 198 -12.24 -51.01 16.11
N ALA A 199 -13.42 -50.72 16.67
CA ALA A 199 -13.92 -51.38 17.87
C ALA A 199 -15.04 -52.36 17.50
N THR A 200 -14.72 -53.65 17.48
CA THR A 200 -15.70 -54.73 17.42
C THR A 200 -16.39 -54.87 18.78
N VAL A 201 -17.71 -54.68 18.82
CA VAL A 201 -18.55 -54.92 20.00
C VAL A 201 -19.11 -56.33 19.91
N THR A 202 -18.65 -57.22 20.81
CA THR A 202 -19.29 -58.52 21.03
C THR A 202 -20.23 -58.41 22.23
N ALA A 203 -21.52 -58.63 21.97
CA ALA A 203 -22.57 -58.68 22.99
C ALA A 203 -22.60 -60.04 23.70
N LEU A 204 -22.69 -60.01 25.03
CA LEU A 204 -23.37 -61.00 25.87
C LEU A 204 -24.03 -60.27 27.05
#